data_AF-A0A1G0K7L0-F1
#
_entry.id   AF-A0A1G0K7L0-F1
#
_cell.length_a   1.000
_cell.length_b   1.000
_cell.length_c   1.000
_cell.angle_alpha   90.00
_cell.angle_beta   90.00
_cell.angle_gamma   90.00
#
_symmetry.space_group_name_H-M   'P 1'
#
loop_
_entity.id
_entity.type
_entity.pdbx_description
1 polymer ?
#
loop_
_entity_poly.entity_id
_entity_poly.type
_entity_poly.pdbx_seq_one_letter_code
_entity_poly.pdbx_strand_id
1 'polypeptide(L)'
;MSTDRFDYGHELAESWKRQTLINVVRLRYVDAPVFMDITSIISSRSRGGRIDAGLELLESPDPSSIGVGAEGTWSNTPTVTYQPILGDKFTKSLLRPVPPAAVFRMLESGWPVHMVLNVTVGSMNGIKNAAFAGQTADPRFGELTDILARVRAAGALDIRVEERPNGEAVVLLIRGDSSHEARADIARARDILRLDAGSSELSVVFGSVQSHGKEIAMTTRSMLEIMLVLGNGIAVPEAHVSQGRARPVAADLRPLIRIQSGPSAPVDTYAAAPYRGHWYWIEDTDLGSKALFSFLMILFSIAETGQTQDGPVVTVPTR
;
A
#
# COMPACT_ATOMS: atom_id res chain seq x y z
N MET A 1 -11.03 -27.86 -8.75
CA MET A 1 -9.57 -27.73 -8.51
C MET A 1 -8.97 -26.46 -9.10
N SER A 2 -9.21 -26.10 -10.37
CA SER A 2 -8.75 -24.82 -10.95
C SER A 2 -9.63 -23.62 -10.57
N THR A 3 -10.96 -23.79 -10.56
CA THR A 3 -11.93 -22.76 -10.15
C THR A 3 -11.77 -22.39 -8.68
N ASP A 4 -11.63 -23.38 -7.80
CA ASP A 4 -11.48 -23.13 -6.36
C ASP A 4 -10.25 -22.25 -6.05
N ARG A 5 -9.08 -22.54 -6.65
CA ARG A 5 -7.86 -21.75 -6.44
C ARG A 5 -7.97 -20.31 -6.96
N PHE A 6 -8.75 -20.09 -8.01
CA PHE A 6 -9.00 -18.77 -8.58
C PHE A 6 -9.90 -17.93 -7.66
N ASP A 7 -10.98 -18.52 -7.15
CA ASP A 7 -11.89 -17.86 -6.21
C ASP A 7 -11.17 -17.53 -4.88
N TYR A 8 -10.31 -18.41 -4.37
CA TYR A 8 -9.56 -18.15 -3.13
C TYR A 8 -8.54 -17.00 -3.27
N GLY A 9 -7.82 -16.93 -4.39
CA GLY A 9 -6.87 -15.83 -4.63
C GLY A 9 -7.58 -14.48 -4.72
N HIS A 10 -8.79 -14.47 -5.29
CA HIS A 10 -9.63 -13.28 -5.36
C HIS A 10 -10.11 -12.82 -3.97
N GLU A 11 -10.67 -13.72 -3.15
CA GLU A 11 -11.14 -13.40 -1.80
C GLU A 11 -10.02 -12.88 -0.88
N LEU A 12 -8.82 -13.45 -1.01
CA LEU A 12 -7.64 -12.99 -0.26
C LEU A 12 -7.25 -11.56 -0.65
N ALA A 13 -7.22 -11.27 -1.95
CA ALA A 13 -6.92 -9.93 -2.45
C ALA A 13 -7.97 -8.90 -1.99
N GLU A 14 -9.26 -9.25 -2.04
CA GLU A 14 -10.35 -8.40 -1.56
C GLU A 14 -10.28 -8.15 -0.06
N SER A 15 -9.95 -9.16 0.73
CA SER A 15 -9.73 -9.02 2.17
C SER A 15 -8.57 -8.05 2.48
N TRP A 16 -7.47 -8.18 1.75
CA TRP A 16 -6.31 -7.29 1.94
C TRP A 16 -6.61 -5.84 1.55
N LYS A 17 -7.32 -5.63 0.43
CA LYS A 17 -7.80 -4.29 0.04
C LYS A 17 -8.69 -3.68 1.12
N ARG A 18 -9.67 -4.44 1.61
CA ARG A 18 -10.59 -3.99 2.67
C ARG A 18 -9.83 -3.62 3.95
N GLN A 19 -8.88 -4.46 4.38
CA GLN A 19 -8.08 -4.22 5.58
C GLN A 19 -7.17 -2.99 5.44
N THR A 20 -6.58 -2.79 4.26
CA THR A 20 -5.75 -1.63 3.98
C THR A 20 -6.60 -0.35 3.97
N LEU A 21 -7.75 -0.38 3.30
CA LEU A 21 -8.65 0.78 3.20
C LEU A 21 -9.20 1.18 4.58
N ILE A 22 -9.65 0.22 5.39
CA ILE A 22 -10.17 0.53 6.73
C ILE A 22 -9.10 1.14 7.64
N ASN A 23 -7.83 0.77 7.48
CA ASN A 23 -6.74 1.36 8.25
C ASN A 23 -6.45 2.81 7.83
N VAL A 24 -6.49 3.11 6.52
CA VAL A 24 -6.42 4.50 6.03
C VAL A 24 -7.58 5.33 6.58
N VAL A 25 -8.80 4.76 6.61
CA VAL A 25 -9.97 5.42 7.19
C VAL A 25 -9.80 5.64 8.69
N ARG A 26 -9.39 4.63 9.47
CA ARG A 26 -9.15 4.77 10.92
C ARG A 26 -8.18 5.91 11.22
N LEU A 27 -7.06 5.97 10.52
CA LEU A 27 -6.06 7.01 10.69
C LEU A 27 -6.62 8.41 10.42
N ARG A 28 -7.55 8.55 9.46
CA ARG A 28 -8.24 9.81 9.19
C ARG A 28 -9.13 10.28 10.34
N TYR A 29 -9.63 9.34 11.15
CA TYR A 29 -10.38 9.57 12.39
C TYR A 29 -9.49 9.55 13.65
N VAL A 30 -8.16 9.52 13.49
CA VAL A 30 -7.18 9.47 14.59
C VAL A 30 -7.32 8.19 15.44
N ASP A 31 -7.86 7.13 14.84
CA ASP A 31 -7.88 5.80 15.44
C ASP A 31 -6.60 5.03 15.07
N ALA A 32 -6.16 4.15 15.98
CA ALA A 32 -4.99 3.30 15.73
C ALA A 32 -5.28 2.29 14.59
N PRO A 33 -4.35 2.11 13.64
CA PRO A 33 -4.50 1.12 12.59
C PRO A 33 -4.26 -0.28 13.17
N VAL A 34 -4.92 -1.29 12.62
CA VAL A 34 -4.77 -2.69 13.05
C VAL A 34 -4.42 -3.52 11.82
N PHE A 35 -3.27 -4.18 11.85
CA PHE A 35 -2.85 -5.11 10.80
C PHE A 35 -2.91 -6.52 11.34
N MET A 36 -3.44 -7.43 10.54
CA MET A 36 -3.49 -8.85 10.86
C MET A 36 -2.52 -9.57 9.92
N ASP A 37 -1.62 -10.37 10.48
CA ASP A 37 -0.76 -11.30 9.75
C ASP A 37 -1.56 -12.59 9.47
N ILE A 38 -1.39 -13.17 8.28
CA ILE A 38 -2.07 -14.40 7.87
C ILE A 38 -1.10 -15.56 8.11
N THR A 39 -1.15 -16.16 9.30
CA THR A 39 -0.08 -17.06 9.77
C THR A 39 -0.17 -18.48 9.22
N SER A 40 -1.36 -19.04 8.97
CA SER A 40 -1.49 -20.35 8.31
C SER A 40 -2.91 -20.58 7.79
N ILE A 41 -3.00 -21.30 6.67
CA ILE A 41 -4.26 -21.82 6.13
C ILE A 41 -4.26 -23.32 6.43
N ILE A 42 -5.05 -23.76 7.40
CA ILE A 42 -5.26 -25.20 7.63
C ILE A 42 -6.51 -25.62 6.86
N SER A 43 -6.34 -26.34 5.76
CA SER A 43 -7.46 -27.01 5.09
C SER A 43 -7.83 -28.28 5.88
N SER A 44 -8.86 -28.22 6.72
CA SER A 44 -9.37 -29.43 7.37
C SER A 44 -10.31 -30.18 6.41
N ARG A 45 -9.86 -31.30 5.87
CA ARG A 45 -10.66 -32.17 5.00
C ARG A 45 -11.34 -33.25 5.86
N SER A 46 -12.57 -33.02 6.31
CA SER A 46 -13.34 -34.11 6.94
C SER A 46 -14.03 -34.95 5.86
N ARG A 47 -13.56 -36.17 5.63
CA ARG A 47 -14.28 -37.17 4.84
C ARG A 47 -15.14 -38.01 5.78
N GLY A 48 -16.32 -37.51 6.14
CA GLY A 48 -17.33 -38.30 6.85
C GLY A 48 -18.11 -39.14 5.85
N GLY A 49 -17.87 -40.45 5.81
CA GLY A 49 -18.77 -41.40 5.18
C GLY A 49 -19.45 -42.21 6.27
N ARG A 50 -20.71 -41.93 6.57
CA ARG A 50 -21.53 -42.79 7.44
C ARG A 50 -22.25 -43.78 6.52
N ILE A 51 -21.84 -45.04 6.55
CA ILE A 51 -22.61 -46.14 5.97
C ILE A 51 -23.39 -46.73 7.13
N ASP A 52 -24.64 -46.33 7.30
CA ASP A 52 -25.55 -47.01 8.21
C ASP A 52 -26.14 -48.23 7.50
N ALA A 53 -25.60 -49.40 7.79
CA ALA A 53 -26.31 -50.66 7.58
C ALA A 53 -27.13 -50.96 8.84
N GLY A 54 -28.19 -50.19 9.07
CA GLY A 54 -29.19 -50.45 10.10
C GLY A 54 -30.38 -51.17 9.49
N LEU A 55 -30.55 -52.45 9.83
CA LEU A 55 -31.80 -53.19 9.59
C LEU A 55 -32.81 -52.76 10.66
N GLU A 56 -33.63 -51.77 10.35
CA GLU A 56 -34.82 -51.44 11.16
C GLU A 56 -36.05 -52.16 10.59
N LEU A 57 -36.53 -53.15 11.35
CA LEU A 57 -37.81 -53.81 11.16
C LEU A 57 -38.93 -52.79 11.43
N LEU A 58 -39.59 -52.32 10.37
CA LEU A 58 -40.81 -51.51 10.48
C LEU A 58 -42.04 -52.41 10.25
N GLU A 59 -42.85 -52.54 11.30
CA GLU A 59 -44.17 -53.17 11.28
C GLU A 59 -45.20 -52.26 10.57
N SER A 60 -45.63 -52.65 9.35
CA SER A 60 -46.91 -52.34 8.68
C SER A 60 -47.28 -50.84 8.41
N PRO A 61 -48.34 -50.52 7.62
CA PRO A 61 -48.20 -50.26 6.19
C PRO A 61 -48.70 -48.87 5.70
N ASP A 62 -48.20 -48.47 4.51
CA ASP A 62 -48.68 -47.41 3.59
C ASP A 62 -48.20 -45.96 3.84
N PRO A 63 -48.15 -45.06 2.83
CA PRO A 63 -47.91 -45.17 1.38
C PRO A 63 -46.73 -44.26 0.94
N SER A 64 -46.26 -44.42 -0.31
CA SER A 64 -45.63 -43.34 -1.10
C SER A 64 -44.43 -42.58 -0.51
N SER A 65 -43.22 -43.11 -0.69
CA SER A 65 -42.07 -42.32 -1.20
C SER A 65 -40.87 -43.23 -1.43
N ILE A 66 -40.74 -43.75 -2.64
CA ILE A 66 -39.44 -44.20 -3.16
C ILE A 66 -38.72 -42.93 -3.63
N GLY A 67 -37.85 -42.39 -2.77
CA GLY A 67 -36.93 -41.31 -3.10
C GLY A 67 -35.51 -41.85 -3.11
N VAL A 68 -34.95 -42.09 -4.29
CA VAL A 68 -33.51 -42.31 -4.46
C VAL A 68 -32.85 -40.93 -4.44
N GLY A 69 -32.31 -40.53 -3.29
CA GLY A 69 -31.58 -39.27 -3.10
C GLY A 69 -30.11 -39.54 -2.82
N ALA A 70 -29.25 -39.29 -3.81
CA ALA A 70 -27.82 -39.13 -3.58
C ALA A 70 -27.57 -37.70 -3.10
N GLU A 71 -27.65 -37.48 -1.78
CA GLU A 71 -27.40 -36.15 -1.19
C GLU A 71 -25.93 -36.07 -0.72
N GLY A 72 -25.07 -35.51 -1.57
CA GLY A 72 -23.70 -35.14 -1.21
C GLY A 72 -23.64 -33.69 -0.78
N THR A 73 -23.65 -33.41 0.52
CA THR A 73 -23.44 -32.04 1.03
C THR A 73 -21.94 -31.75 1.12
N TRP A 74 -21.40 -31.01 0.15
CA TRP A 74 -20.07 -30.40 0.23
C TRP A 74 -20.19 -29.04 0.91
N SER A 75 -19.63 -28.89 2.12
CA SER A 75 -19.52 -27.61 2.82
C SER A 75 -18.05 -27.33 3.12
N ASN A 76 -17.57 -26.15 2.71
CA ASN A 76 -16.17 -25.75 2.81
C ASN A 76 -16.13 -24.35 3.46
N THR A 77 -15.91 -24.26 4.76
CA THR A 77 -15.69 -22.97 5.45
C THR A 77 -14.25 -22.95 5.95
N PRO A 78 -13.31 -22.28 5.25
CA PRO A 78 -11.94 -22.17 5.74
C PRO A 78 -11.92 -21.27 6.99
N THR A 79 -11.29 -21.75 8.06
CA THR A 79 -10.98 -20.92 9.23
C THR A 79 -9.69 -20.17 8.94
N VAL A 80 -9.78 -18.88 8.62
CA VAL A 80 -8.62 -18.00 8.51
C VAL A 80 -8.24 -17.53 9.91
N THR A 81 -7.08 -17.95 10.41
CA THR A 81 -6.55 -17.47 11.69
C THR A 81 -5.77 -16.18 11.44
N TYR A 82 -6.31 -15.07 11.94
CA TYR A 82 -5.68 -13.76 11.89
C TYR A 82 -4.94 -13.50 13.20
N GLN A 83 -3.64 -13.19 13.15
CA GLN A 83 -2.89 -12.76 14.33
C GLN A 83 -2.52 -11.27 14.22
N PRO A 84 -2.87 -10.41 15.19
CA PRO A 84 -2.53 -8.99 15.10
C PRO A 84 -1.01 -8.80 15.12
N ILE A 85 -0.49 -7.92 14.25
CA ILE A 85 0.90 -7.47 14.33
C ILE A 85 1.00 -6.56 15.56
N LEU A 86 1.64 -7.05 16.63
CA LEU A 86 1.81 -6.35 17.90
C LEU A 86 3.30 -6.04 18.17
N GLY A 87 3.56 -5.00 18.96
CA GLY A 87 4.87 -4.72 19.54
C GLY A 87 5.94 -4.19 18.56
N ASP A 88 7.17 -4.70 18.67
CA ASP A 88 8.36 -4.22 17.95
C ASP A 88 8.26 -4.43 16.42
N LYS A 89 7.58 -5.51 15.98
CA LYS A 89 7.32 -5.80 14.54
C LYS A 89 6.42 -4.74 13.91
N PHE A 90 5.37 -4.31 14.62
CA PHE A 90 4.48 -3.22 14.19
C PHE A 90 5.26 -1.89 14.10
N THR A 91 6.07 -1.60 15.12
CA THR A 91 6.87 -0.37 15.21
C THR A 91 7.89 -0.29 14.07
N LYS A 92 8.65 -1.35 13.83
CA LYS A 92 9.67 -1.40 12.78
C LYS A 92 9.09 -1.40 11.36
N SER A 93 7.94 -2.04 11.14
CA SER A 93 7.31 -2.12 9.81
C SER A 93 6.59 -0.82 9.43
N LEU A 94 5.92 -0.16 10.39
CA LEU A 94 5.08 1.00 10.09
C LEU A 94 5.74 2.35 10.29
N LEU A 95 6.67 2.48 11.25
CA LEU A 95 7.25 3.76 11.63
C LEU A 95 8.62 4.01 10.99
N ARG A 96 9.30 2.96 10.50
CA ARG A 96 10.57 3.14 9.81
C ARG A 96 10.32 3.78 8.44
N PRO A 97 11.00 4.88 8.10
CA PRO A 97 10.94 5.45 6.76
C PRO A 97 11.42 4.47 5.69
N VAL A 98 10.82 4.54 4.49
CA VAL A 98 11.29 3.78 3.33
C VAL A 98 12.72 4.20 2.98
N PRO A 99 13.71 3.31 2.90
CA PRO A 99 15.08 3.70 2.57
C PRO A 99 15.16 4.43 1.21
N PRO A 100 15.94 5.53 1.07
CA PRO A 100 16.13 6.20 -0.22
C PRO A 100 16.50 5.25 -1.37
N ALA A 101 17.41 4.30 -1.12
CA ALA A 101 17.80 3.30 -2.11
C ALA A 101 16.61 2.47 -2.66
N ALA A 102 15.65 2.11 -1.80
CA ALA A 102 14.45 1.41 -2.25
C ALA A 102 13.59 2.31 -3.15
N VAL A 103 13.42 3.59 -2.81
CA VAL A 103 12.71 4.58 -3.64
C VAL A 103 13.34 4.68 -5.03
N PHE A 104 14.66 4.83 -5.10
CA PHE A 104 15.36 4.99 -6.36
C PHE A 104 15.43 3.71 -7.20
N ARG A 105 15.45 2.52 -6.58
CA ARG A 105 15.25 1.24 -7.30
C ARG A 105 13.86 1.14 -7.94
N MET A 106 12.83 1.65 -7.29
CA MET A 106 11.49 1.69 -7.89
C MET A 106 11.47 2.62 -9.10
N LEU A 107 12.11 3.79 -8.99
CA LEU A 107 12.27 4.68 -10.14
C LEU A 107 13.03 3.97 -11.27
N GLU A 108 14.16 3.34 -10.99
CA GLU A 108 14.98 2.60 -11.97
C GLU A 108 14.16 1.51 -12.70
N SER A 109 13.39 0.72 -11.96
CA SER A 109 12.49 -0.33 -12.49
C SER A 109 11.29 0.18 -13.30
N GLY A 110 11.19 1.50 -13.51
CA GLY A 110 10.24 2.08 -14.45
C GLY A 110 8.96 2.62 -13.81
N TRP A 111 8.86 2.62 -12.47
CA TRP A 111 7.71 3.23 -11.81
C TRP A 111 7.64 4.74 -12.09
N PRO A 112 6.41 5.30 -12.23
CA PRO A 112 6.27 6.72 -12.54
C PRO A 112 6.86 7.62 -11.44
N VAL A 113 7.69 8.59 -11.84
CA VAL A 113 8.37 9.51 -10.92
C VAL A 113 7.38 10.24 -10.01
N HIS A 114 6.30 10.77 -10.60
CA HIS A 114 5.25 11.46 -9.84
C HIS A 114 4.61 10.55 -8.78
N MET A 115 4.38 9.28 -9.10
CA MET A 115 3.74 8.34 -8.17
C MET A 115 4.67 8.02 -7.01
N VAL A 116 5.90 7.61 -7.32
CA VAL A 116 6.87 7.18 -6.31
C VAL A 116 7.25 8.35 -5.39
N LEU A 117 7.61 9.50 -5.94
CA LEU A 117 8.08 10.64 -5.14
C LEU A 117 6.94 11.28 -4.36
N ASN A 118 5.75 11.48 -4.95
CA ASN A 118 4.65 12.09 -4.20
C ASN A 118 4.16 11.23 -3.05
N VAL A 119 4.31 9.90 -3.14
CA VAL A 119 3.91 8.97 -2.06
C VAL A 119 5.02 8.78 -1.04
N THR A 120 6.26 8.54 -1.47
CA THR A 120 7.32 8.07 -0.56
C THR A 120 8.22 9.17 -0.01
N VAL A 121 8.24 10.37 -0.61
CA VAL A 121 9.17 11.43 -0.20
C VAL A 121 8.45 12.52 0.60
N GLY A 122 8.98 12.82 1.79
CA GLY A 122 8.50 13.89 2.65
C GLY A 122 9.12 15.25 2.30
N SER A 123 10.40 15.28 1.93
CA SER A 123 11.07 16.50 1.47
C SER A 123 12.34 16.20 0.68
N MET A 124 12.76 17.14 -0.18
CA MET A 124 14.06 17.15 -0.84
C MET A 124 14.70 18.53 -0.70
N ASN A 125 15.91 18.60 -0.14
CA ASN A 125 16.68 19.84 0.06
C ASN A 125 15.84 20.95 0.75
N GLY A 126 15.06 20.56 1.75
CA GLY A 126 14.17 21.44 2.51
C GLY A 126 12.84 21.78 1.83
N ILE A 127 12.63 21.35 0.58
CA ILE A 127 11.37 21.53 -0.16
C ILE A 127 10.40 20.47 0.30
N LYS A 128 9.35 20.88 1.00
CA LYS A 128 8.39 19.98 1.63
C LYS A 128 7.34 19.48 0.63
N ASN A 129 7.08 18.19 0.68
CA ASN A 129 5.90 17.61 0.06
C ASN A 129 4.68 17.77 0.99
N ALA A 130 3.48 17.52 0.48
CA ALA A 130 2.24 17.55 1.24
C ALA A 130 2.33 16.59 2.44
N ALA A 131 1.70 16.95 3.55
CA ALA A 131 1.72 16.12 4.75
C ALA A 131 0.31 15.91 5.31
N PHE A 132 0.24 15.10 6.35
CA PHE A 132 -1.00 14.90 7.09
C PHE A 132 -1.51 16.21 7.71
N ALA A 133 -2.80 16.22 8.04
CA ALA A 133 -3.52 17.34 8.65
C ALA A 133 -3.64 18.58 7.75
N GLY A 134 -3.74 18.38 6.42
CA GLY A 134 -4.02 19.47 5.47
C GLY A 134 -2.83 20.37 5.17
N GLN A 135 -1.61 19.97 5.52
CA GLN A 135 -0.40 20.68 5.12
C GLN A 135 -0.16 20.49 3.63
N THR A 136 -0.23 21.58 2.87
CA THR A 136 0.02 21.59 1.43
C THR A 136 1.51 21.48 1.11
N ALA A 137 1.82 20.92 -0.06
CA ALA A 137 3.18 20.85 -0.56
C ALA A 137 3.70 22.25 -0.92
N ASP A 138 5.01 22.44 -0.82
CA ASP A 138 5.67 23.54 -1.51
C ASP A 138 5.43 23.38 -3.03
N PRO A 139 4.96 24.41 -3.76
CA PRO A 139 4.72 24.31 -5.20
C PRO A 139 5.95 23.84 -6.00
N ARG A 140 7.16 24.16 -5.51
CA ARG A 140 8.41 23.73 -6.12
C ARG A 140 8.61 22.22 -6.06
N PHE A 141 7.97 21.53 -5.12
CA PHE A 141 8.02 20.06 -5.06
C PHE A 141 7.32 19.45 -6.26
N GLY A 142 6.13 19.92 -6.60
CA GLY A 142 5.40 19.47 -7.79
C GLY A 142 6.19 19.74 -9.07
N GLU A 143 6.69 20.98 -9.21
CA GLU A 143 7.54 21.38 -10.33
C GLU A 143 8.77 20.46 -10.48
N LEU A 144 9.45 20.18 -9.36
CA LEU A 144 10.60 19.29 -9.33
C LEU A 144 10.25 17.87 -9.77
N THR A 145 9.12 17.30 -9.32
CA THR A 145 8.70 15.96 -9.74
C THR A 145 8.39 15.89 -11.24
N ASP A 146 7.81 16.94 -11.80
CA ASP A 146 7.52 17.03 -13.24
C ASP A 146 8.81 17.14 -14.06
N ILE A 147 9.75 17.97 -13.61
CA ILE A 147 11.09 18.08 -14.21
C ILE A 147 11.81 16.73 -14.18
N LEU A 148 11.88 16.08 -13.01
CA LEU A 148 12.56 14.79 -12.88
C LEU A 148 11.92 13.72 -13.78
N ALA A 149 10.58 13.73 -13.93
CA ALA A 149 9.88 12.85 -14.85
C ALA A 149 10.29 13.09 -16.32
N ARG A 150 10.35 14.35 -16.77
CA ARG A 150 10.77 14.71 -18.14
C ARG A 150 12.23 14.38 -18.40
N VAL A 151 13.13 14.73 -17.48
CA VAL A 151 14.57 14.43 -17.59
C VAL A 151 14.80 12.92 -17.67
N ARG A 152 14.08 12.12 -16.85
CA ARG A 152 14.17 10.66 -16.91
C ARG A 152 13.63 10.10 -18.23
N ALA A 153 12.47 10.58 -18.69
CA ALA A 153 11.87 10.15 -19.95
C ALA A 153 12.74 10.50 -21.17
N ALA A 154 13.45 11.63 -21.12
CA ALA A 154 14.43 12.03 -22.15
C ALA A 154 15.73 11.22 -22.10
N GLY A 155 15.92 10.35 -21.10
CA GLY A 155 17.18 9.66 -20.88
C GLY A 155 18.31 10.64 -20.55
N ALA A 156 18.06 11.70 -19.80
CA ALA A 156 19.09 12.64 -19.39
C ALA A 156 19.62 12.36 -17.95
N LEU A 157 18.98 11.43 -17.25
CA LEU A 157 19.30 11.02 -15.88
C LEU A 157 19.44 9.50 -15.81
N ASP A 158 20.57 9.03 -15.31
CA ASP A 158 20.82 7.64 -14.92
C ASP A 158 20.81 7.53 -13.39
N ILE A 159 20.21 6.46 -12.87
CA ILE A 159 20.07 6.21 -11.43
C ILE A 159 20.87 4.96 -11.12
N ARG A 160 21.84 5.05 -10.21
CA ARG A 160 22.62 3.90 -9.76
C ARG A 160 22.45 3.74 -8.26
N VAL A 161 22.21 2.50 -7.86
CA VAL A 161 22.23 2.11 -6.45
C VAL A 161 23.42 1.20 -6.23
N GLU A 162 24.39 1.69 -5.46
CA GLU A 162 25.65 1.02 -5.18
C GLU A 162 25.61 0.40 -3.78
N GLU A 163 26.05 -0.84 -3.65
CA GLU A 163 26.35 -1.42 -2.35
C GLU A 163 27.66 -0.85 -1.81
N ARG A 164 27.65 -0.34 -0.58
CA ARG A 164 28.83 0.13 0.14
C ARG A 164 28.96 -0.61 1.48
N PRO A 165 30.16 -0.61 2.10
CA PRO A 165 30.38 -1.29 3.38
C PRO A 165 29.41 -0.86 4.49
N ASN A 166 28.88 0.36 4.42
CA ASN A 166 27.98 0.95 5.42
C ASN A 166 26.52 1.04 4.96
N GLY A 167 26.13 0.30 3.92
CA GLY A 167 24.78 0.27 3.36
C GLY A 167 24.74 0.69 1.89
N GLU A 168 23.56 1.05 1.42
CA GLU A 168 23.32 1.39 0.02
C GLU A 168 23.50 2.90 -0.22
N ALA A 169 24.18 3.26 -1.30
CA ALA A 169 24.29 4.64 -1.76
C ALA A 169 23.55 4.81 -3.08
N VAL A 170 22.83 5.91 -3.22
CA VAL A 170 22.20 6.28 -4.48
C VAL A 170 23.04 7.38 -5.12
N VAL A 171 23.39 7.16 -6.38
CA VAL A 171 24.12 8.09 -7.21
C VAL A 171 23.30 8.39 -8.45
N LEU A 172 23.07 9.67 -8.70
CA LEU A 172 22.41 10.17 -9.90
C LEU A 172 23.46 10.70 -10.86
N LEU A 173 23.41 10.22 -12.10
CA LEU A 173 24.33 10.65 -13.15
C LEU A 173 23.56 11.42 -14.22
N ILE A 174 23.95 12.67 -14.42
CA ILE A 174 23.42 13.55 -15.45
C ILE A 174 24.23 13.33 -16.73
N ARG A 175 23.54 12.96 -17.81
CA ARG A 175 24.17 12.72 -19.11
C ARG A 175 24.50 14.04 -19.82
N GLY A 176 25.74 14.15 -20.33
CA GLY A 176 26.26 15.36 -20.95
C GLY A 176 25.72 15.65 -22.36
N ASP A 177 25.21 14.63 -23.06
CA ASP A 177 24.68 14.67 -24.43
C ASP A 177 23.16 14.92 -24.50
N SER A 178 22.61 15.55 -23.46
CA SER A 178 21.17 15.81 -23.32
C SER A 178 20.62 16.88 -24.28
N SER A 179 19.34 16.75 -24.66
CA SER A 179 18.62 17.74 -25.49
C SER A 179 18.63 19.16 -24.87
N HIS A 180 18.26 20.18 -25.65
CA HIS A 180 18.19 21.55 -25.12
C HIS A 180 17.15 21.69 -24.01
N GLU A 181 15.99 21.06 -24.17
CA GLU A 181 14.90 21.01 -23.20
C GLU A 181 15.34 20.30 -21.92
N ALA A 182 15.98 19.13 -22.05
CA ALA A 182 16.50 18.39 -20.91
C ALA A 182 17.58 19.19 -20.15
N ARG A 183 18.44 19.94 -20.86
CA ARG A 183 19.42 20.83 -20.23
C ARG A 183 18.78 21.98 -19.46
N ALA A 184 17.71 22.58 -19.99
CA ALA A 184 16.95 23.63 -19.28
C ALA A 184 16.25 23.07 -18.03
N ASP A 185 15.63 21.90 -18.16
CA ASP A 185 15.00 21.18 -17.05
C ASP A 185 16.02 20.81 -15.96
N ILE A 186 17.19 20.29 -16.32
CA ILE A 186 18.30 20.01 -15.39
C ILE A 186 18.76 21.29 -14.68
N ALA A 187 18.94 22.40 -15.41
CA ALA A 187 19.33 23.67 -14.82
C ALA A 187 18.29 24.16 -13.80
N ARG A 188 17.00 24.02 -14.12
CA ARG A 188 15.91 24.37 -13.22
C ARG A 188 15.84 23.47 -11.99
N ALA A 189 16.02 22.15 -12.15
CA ALA A 189 16.11 21.22 -11.01
C ALA A 189 17.28 21.58 -10.09
N ARG A 190 18.44 21.96 -10.65
CA ARG A 190 19.61 22.39 -9.86
C ARG A 190 19.33 23.67 -9.09
N ASP A 191 18.66 24.64 -9.68
CA ASP A 191 18.25 25.88 -9.00
C ASP A 191 17.30 25.59 -7.83
N ILE A 192 16.24 24.80 -8.09
CA ILE A 192 15.27 24.39 -7.06
C ILE A 192 15.97 23.67 -5.90
N LEU A 193 16.83 22.69 -6.21
CA LEU A 193 17.54 21.89 -5.21
C LEU A 193 18.80 22.58 -4.65
N ARG A 194 19.19 23.76 -5.13
CA ARG A 194 20.43 24.46 -4.73
C ARG A 194 21.69 23.61 -4.93
N LEU A 195 21.83 23.02 -6.13
CA LEU A 195 22.95 22.17 -6.53
C LEU A 195 23.97 22.93 -7.38
N ASP A 196 25.21 22.47 -7.36
CA ASP A 196 26.30 23.03 -8.16
C ASP A 196 26.09 22.78 -9.67
N ALA A 197 26.28 23.82 -10.49
CA ALA A 197 26.00 23.80 -11.92
C ALA A 197 26.86 22.80 -12.74
N GLY A 198 28.02 22.39 -12.21
CA GLY A 198 29.01 21.57 -12.93
C GLY A 198 29.05 20.09 -12.57
N SER A 199 28.29 19.64 -11.57
CA SER A 199 28.35 18.25 -11.11
C SER A 199 27.51 17.35 -12.01
N SER A 200 28.18 16.40 -12.69
CA SER A 200 27.53 15.33 -13.44
C SER A 200 27.08 14.18 -12.54
N GLU A 201 27.65 14.09 -11.34
CA GLU A 201 27.34 13.08 -10.35
C GLU A 201 26.78 13.75 -9.10
N LEU A 202 25.63 13.27 -8.63
CA LEU A 202 24.95 13.75 -7.43
C LEU A 202 24.66 12.57 -6.51
N SER A 203 25.09 12.64 -5.26
CA SER A 203 24.71 11.65 -4.25
C SER A 203 23.34 11.96 -3.68
N VAL A 204 22.59 10.93 -3.27
CA VAL A 204 21.40 11.12 -2.43
C VAL A 204 21.70 10.65 -1.03
N VAL A 205 21.40 11.51 -0.05
CA VAL A 205 21.62 11.25 1.36
C VAL A 205 20.31 11.36 2.12
N PHE A 206 20.16 10.58 3.19
CA PHE A 206 18.99 10.71 4.06
C PHE A 206 19.17 11.94 4.96
N GLY A 207 18.27 12.92 4.83
CA GLY A 207 18.35 14.16 5.60
C GLY A 207 17.42 15.23 5.06
N SER A 208 17.18 16.28 5.84
CA SER A 208 16.30 17.39 5.42
C SER A 208 17.02 18.48 4.62
N VAL A 209 18.34 18.62 4.80
CA VAL A 209 19.15 19.69 4.19
C VAL A 209 20.47 19.10 3.74
N GLN A 210 20.97 19.54 2.57
CA GLN A 210 22.29 19.13 2.09
C GLN A 210 23.43 19.78 2.88
N SER A 211 24.54 19.08 2.97
CA SER A 211 25.83 19.53 3.50
C SER A 211 26.63 20.30 2.43
N HIS A 212 26.44 19.97 1.15
CA HIS A 212 27.13 20.62 0.02
C HIS A 212 26.33 20.54 -1.30
N GLY A 213 26.71 21.34 -2.31
CA GLY A 213 26.00 21.45 -3.59
C GLY A 213 26.04 20.22 -4.51
N LYS A 214 26.69 19.13 -4.10
CA LYS A 214 26.76 17.86 -4.85
C LYS A 214 25.88 16.74 -4.29
N GLU A 215 25.03 17.03 -3.32
CA GLU A 215 24.12 16.04 -2.75
C GLU A 215 22.67 16.51 -2.69
N ILE A 216 21.77 15.55 -2.81
CA ILE A 216 20.35 15.71 -2.57
C ILE A 216 20.04 15.07 -1.21
N ALA A 217 19.76 15.90 -0.22
CA ALA A 217 19.21 15.47 1.05
C ALA A 217 17.71 15.21 0.90
N MET A 218 17.30 13.98 1.17
CA MET A 218 15.92 13.56 1.05
C MET A 218 15.43 12.92 2.35
N THR A 219 14.24 13.32 2.80
CA THR A 219 13.49 12.57 3.81
C THR A 219 12.42 11.73 3.13
N THR A 220 12.32 10.48 3.52
CA THR A 220 11.27 9.56 3.06
C THR A 220 10.21 9.38 4.14
N ARG A 221 9.05 8.91 3.72
CA ARG A 221 7.91 8.65 4.60
C ARG A 221 7.96 7.23 5.14
N SER A 222 7.46 7.06 6.34
CA SER A 222 7.11 5.73 6.86
C SER A 222 5.78 5.25 6.26
N MET A 223 5.48 3.97 6.41
CA MET A 223 4.21 3.43 5.93
C MET A 223 3.01 4.09 6.63
N LEU A 224 3.14 4.38 7.92
CA LEU A 224 2.13 5.12 8.68
C LEU A 224 1.89 6.51 8.08
N GLU A 225 2.96 7.24 7.77
CA GLU A 225 2.87 8.58 7.17
C GLU A 225 2.26 8.54 5.77
N ILE A 226 2.59 7.53 4.97
CA ILE A 226 1.98 7.33 3.65
C ILE A 226 0.46 7.18 3.81
N MET A 227 0.00 6.29 4.69
CA MET A 227 -1.43 6.09 4.92
C MET A 227 -2.12 7.35 5.45
N LEU A 228 -1.45 8.11 6.34
CA LEU A 228 -1.97 9.38 6.84
C LEU A 228 -2.16 10.40 5.69
N VAL A 229 -1.17 10.52 4.79
CA VAL A 229 -1.26 11.41 3.62
C VAL A 229 -2.36 10.96 2.66
N LEU A 230 -2.48 9.65 2.40
CA LEU A 230 -3.56 9.09 1.58
C LEU A 230 -4.94 9.33 2.22
N GLY A 231 -5.03 9.31 3.56
CA GLY A 231 -6.25 9.62 4.30
C GLY A 231 -6.77 11.04 4.06
N ASN A 232 -5.93 11.98 3.62
CA ASN A 232 -6.41 13.29 3.18
C ASN A 232 -7.34 13.22 1.96
N GLY A 233 -7.29 12.13 1.19
CA GLY A 233 -8.16 11.86 0.04
C GLY A 233 -9.56 11.37 0.38
N ILE A 234 -9.86 11.17 1.66
CA ILE A 234 -11.18 10.73 2.10
C ILE A 234 -12.16 11.90 2.10
N ALA A 235 -13.23 11.76 1.32
CA ALA A 235 -14.43 12.57 1.40
C ALA A 235 -15.17 12.24 2.70
N VAL A 236 -14.75 12.83 3.82
CA VAL A 236 -15.35 12.62 5.14
C VAL A 236 -16.80 13.14 5.14
N PRO A 237 -17.80 12.39 5.66
CA PRO A 237 -19.16 12.89 5.78
C PRO A 237 -19.22 14.21 6.55
N GLU A 238 -19.98 15.18 6.06
CA GLU A 238 -20.08 16.52 6.68
C GLU A 238 -20.52 16.44 8.15
N ALA A 239 -21.45 15.54 8.46
CA ALA A 239 -21.90 15.27 9.82
C ALA A 239 -20.76 14.84 10.75
N HIS A 240 -19.76 14.10 10.25
CA HIS A 240 -18.60 13.71 11.05
C HIS A 240 -17.63 14.87 11.29
N VAL A 241 -17.53 15.81 10.34
CA VAL A 241 -16.74 17.03 10.51
C VAL A 241 -17.41 17.96 11.53
N SER A 242 -18.71 18.22 11.39
CA SER A 242 -19.45 19.11 12.31
C SER A 242 -19.52 18.59 13.75
N GLN A 243 -19.49 17.27 13.93
CA GLN A 243 -19.42 16.61 15.23
C GLN A 243 -17.99 16.49 15.81
N GLY A 244 -16.98 17.04 15.13
CA GLY A 244 -15.58 16.98 15.57
C GLY A 244 -14.94 15.59 15.53
N ARG A 245 -15.56 14.64 14.81
CA ARG A 245 -15.04 13.25 14.69
C ARG A 245 -13.85 13.15 13.75
N ALA A 246 -13.76 14.07 12.79
CA ALA A 246 -12.66 14.16 11.85
C ALA A 246 -12.42 15.64 11.50
N ARG A 247 -11.16 16.00 11.25
CA ARG A 247 -10.80 17.37 10.81
C ARG A 247 -11.35 17.64 9.41
N PRO A 248 -11.66 18.90 9.04
CA PRO A 248 -11.95 19.24 7.64
C PRO A 248 -10.72 19.03 6.75
N VAL A 249 -10.93 18.80 5.46
CA VAL A 249 -9.86 18.82 4.45
C VAL A 249 -9.61 20.27 4.04
N ALA A 250 -8.34 20.68 3.93
CA ALA A 250 -8.01 22.02 3.45
C ALA A 250 -8.45 22.20 1.98
N ALA A 251 -9.04 23.35 1.65
CA ALA A 251 -9.69 23.57 0.35
C ALA A 251 -8.71 23.58 -0.84
N ASP A 252 -7.45 23.95 -0.59
CA ASP A 252 -6.36 23.99 -1.57
C ASP A 252 -5.63 22.65 -1.70
N LEU A 253 -5.91 21.69 -0.82
CA LEU A 253 -5.28 20.38 -0.86
C LEU A 253 -5.66 19.63 -2.15
N ARG A 254 -4.64 19.16 -2.87
CA ARG A 254 -4.78 18.19 -3.96
C ARG A 254 -4.49 16.80 -3.41
N PRO A 255 -5.51 15.98 -3.13
CA PRO A 255 -5.26 14.66 -2.57
C PRO A 255 -4.63 13.74 -3.62
N LEU A 256 -3.76 12.85 -3.17
CA LEU A 256 -3.13 11.84 -4.05
C LEU A 256 -4.17 10.83 -4.56
N ILE A 257 -5.07 10.42 -3.67
CA ILE A 257 -6.11 9.42 -3.92
C ILE A 257 -7.48 10.03 -3.65
N ARG A 258 -8.53 9.52 -4.31
CA ARG A 258 -9.92 9.85 -3.99
C ARG A 258 -10.60 8.64 -3.36
N ILE A 259 -11.03 8.80 -2.11
CA ILE A 259 -11.80 7.80 -1.37
C ILE A 259 -13.15 8.44 -1.04
N GLN A 260 -14.21 7.90 -1.62
CA GLN A 260 -15.58 8.37 -1.44
C GLN A 260 -16.16 7.88 -0.12
N SER A 261 -17.25 8.50 0.33
CA SER A 261 -18.04 7.97 1.44
C SER A 261 -19.54 8.19 1.26
N GLY A 262 -20.34 7.40 1.97
CA GLY A 262 -21.80 7.42 1.87
C GLY A 262 -22.47 6.37 2.77
N PRO A 263 -23.81 6.31 2.77
CA PRO A 263 -24.55 5.34 3.59
C PRO A 263 -24.41 3.89 3.11
N SER A 264 -24.08 3.69 1.83
CA SER A 264 -23.84 2.38 1.20
C SER A 264 -22.76 2.50 0.13
N ALA A 265 -21.94 1.47 -0.05
CA ALA A 265 -21.02 1.41 -1.19
C ALA A 265 -21.74 1.00 -2.48
N PRO A 266 -21.36 1.52 -3.65
CA PRO A 266 -21.76 0.97 -4.95
C PRO A 266 -21.34 -0.50 -5.10
N VAL A 267 -21.99 -1.21 -6.02
CA VAL A 267 -21.66 -2.63 -6.32
C VAL A 267 -20.26 -2.74 -6.94
N ASP A 268 -19.96 -1.88 -7.91
CA ASP A 268 -18.71 -1.93 -8.69
C ASP A 268 -17.65 -0.98 -8.12
N THR A 269 -17.07 -1.37 -6.99
CA THR A 269 -15.96 -0.64 -6.36
C THR A 269 -14.69 -1.44 -6.42
N TYR A 270 -13.55 -0.77 -6.54
CA TYR A 270 -12.26 -1.45 -6.49
C TYR A 270 -11.94 -1.99 -5.09
N ALA A 271 -12.31 -1.21 -4.07
CA ALA A 271 -12.19 -1.55 -2.66
C ALA A 271 -13.26 -0.80 -1.87
N ALA A 272 -13.91 -1.46 -0.91
CA ALA A 272 -14.89 -0.85 -0.02
C ALA A 272 -14.80 -1.39 1.41
N ALA A 273 -14.99 -0.51 2.39
CA ALA A 273 -14.98 -0.86 3.81
C ALA A 273 -16.00 -0.04 4.62
N PRO A 274 -16.77 -0.69 5.53
CA PRO A 274 -17.66 0.02 6.44
C PRO A 274 -16.90 0.55 7.67
N TYR A 275 -17.25 1.75 8.11
CA TYR A 275 -16.70 2.37 9.32
C TYR A 275 -17.64 3.44 9.90
N ARG A 276 -17.93 3.36 11.21
CA ARG A 276 -18.82 4.32 11.93
C ARG A 276 -20.15 4.58 11.20
N GLY A 277 -20.81 3.50 10.76
CA GLY A 277 -22.12 3.58 10.11
C GLY A 277 -22.13 4.16 8.69
N HIS A 278 -20.95 4.34 8.07
CA HIS A 278 -20.80 4.76 6.68
C HIS A 278 -19.92 3.77 5.93
N TRP A 279 -20.03 3.76 4.61
CA TRP A 279 -19.12 3.07 3.72
C TRP A 279 -18.11 4.04 3.14
N TYR A 280 -16.90 3.54 2.92
CA TYR A 280 -15.82 4.23 2.24
C TYR A 280 -15.34 3.35 1.09
N TRP A 281 -15.11 3.93 -0.08
CA TRP A 281 -14.73 3.17 -1.26
C TRP A 281 -13.85 3.93 -2.23
N ILE A 282 -13.16 3.17 -3.08
CA ILE A 282 -12.46 3.66 -4.28
C ILE A 282 -13.26 3.18 -5.48
N GLU A 283 -13.63 4.11 -6.36
CA GLU A 283 -14.35 3.80 -7.61
C GLU A 283 -13.52 2.88 -8.50
N ASP A 284 -14.14 1.87 -9.11
CA ASP A 284 -13.39 0.97 -10.00
C ASP A 284 -12.89 1.65 -11.29
N THR A 285 -13.57 2.74 -11.67
CA THR A 285 -13.23 3.58 -12.84
C THR A 285 -12.13 4.62 -12.55
N ASP A 286 -11.78 4.85 -11.28
CA ASP A 286 -10.70 5.76 -10.91
C ASP A 286 -9.34 5.05 -10.97
N LEU A 287 -8.79 4.95 -12.18
CA LEU A 287 -7.50 4.29 -12.42
C LEU A 287 -6.34 4.93 -11.64
N GLY A 288 -6.38 6.26 -11.43
CA GLY A 288 -5.35 6.97 -10.68
C GLY A 288 -5.33 6.53 -9.22
N SER A 289 -6.51 6.53 -8.59
CA SER A 289 -6.68 6.06 -7.21
C SER A 289 -6.37 4.57 -7.05
N LYS A 290 -6.78 3.72 -8.02
CA LYS A 290 -6.45 2.29 -8.04
C LYS A 290 -4.96 2.02 -8.12
N ALA A 291 -4.26 2.74 -8.99
CA ALA A 291 -2.82 2.58 -9.16
C ALA A 291 -2.07 2.97 -7.88
N LEU A 292 -2.44 4.09 -7.25
CA LEU A 292 -1.84 4.54 -5.99
C LEU A 292 -2.16 3.60 -4.82
N PHE A 293 -3.38 3.09 -4.73
CA PHE A 293 -3.75 2.13 -3.68
C PHE A 293 -3.03 0.79 -3.88
N SER A 294 -2.91 0.31 -5.12
CA SER A 294 -2.13 -0.89 -5.44
C SER A 294 -0.65 -0.69 -5.13
N PHE A 295 -0.12 0.49 -5.40
CA PHE A 295 1.25 0.87 -5.05
C PHE A 295 1.49 0.82 -3.53
N LEU A 296 0.55 1.33 -2.73
CA LEU A 296 0.59 1.20 -1.26
C LEU A 296 0.68 -0.27 -0.83
N MET A 297 -0.16 -1.14 -1.39
CA MET A 297 -0.17 -2.57 -1.06
C MET A 297 1.18 -3.24 -1.42
N ILE A 298 1.77 -2.90 -2.57
CA ILE A 298 3.09 -3.40 -2.97
C ILE A 298 4.18 -2.92 -1.98
N LEU A 299 4.15 -1.65 -1.59
CA LEU A 299 5.09 -1.10 -0.60
C LEU A 299 4.97 -1.82 0.75
N PHE A 300 3.76 -2.17 1.19
CA PHE A 300 3.53 -2.96 2.40
C PHE A 300 4.22 -4.33 2.30
N SER A 301 4.06 -5.03 1.17
CA SER A 301 4.70 -6.33 0.97
C SER A 301 6.24 -6.24 0.97
N ILE A 302 6.81 -5.19 0.38
CA ILE A 302 8.27 -4.94 0.41
C ILE A 302 8.76 -4.67 1.84
N ALA A 303 8.00 -3.90 2.63
CA ALA A 303 8.35 -3.62 4.02
C ALA A 303 8.29 -4.88 4.93
N GLU A 304 7.36 -5.79 4.64
CA GLU A 304 7.20 -7.05 5.39
C GLU A 304 8.23 -8.14 5.01
N THR A 305 8.63 -8.21 3.74
CA THR A 305 9.58 -9.22 3.22
C THR A 305 11.04 -9.02 3.66
N GLY A 306 11.40 -7.84 4.18
CA GLY A 306 12.68 -7.60 4.84
C GLY A 306 12.80 -8.22 6.25
N GLN A 307 11.78 -8.95 6.70
CA GLN A 307 11.76 -9.67 7.97
C GLN A 307 12.07 -11.15 7.70
N THR A 308 13.10 -11.71 8.35
CA THR A 308 13.32 -13.15 8.40
C THR A 308 12.05 -13.82 8.93
N GLN A 309 11.39 -14.61 8.10
CA GLN A 309 10.29 -15.46 8.53
C GLN A 309 10.87 -16.54 9.45
N ASP A 310 10.75 -16.35 10.76
CA ASP A 310 10.79 -17.51 11.67
C ASP A 310 9.52 -18.31 11.39
N GLY A 311 9.66 -19.33 10.54
CA GLY A 311 8.57 -20.25 10.22
C GLY A 311 8.01 -20.91 11.48
N PRO A 312 6.73 -21.32 11.48
CA PRO A 312 6.11 -21.92 12.66
C PRO A 312 6.88 -23.18 13.06
N VAL A 313 7.48 -23.17 14.26
CA VAL A 313 8.06 -24.37 14.88
C VAL A 313 6.89 -25.25 15.31
N VAL A 314 6.52 -26.20 14.44
CA VAL A 314 5.55 -27.24 14.77
C VAL A 314 6.28 -28.32 15.57
N THR A 315 6.23 -28.22 16.90
CA THR A 315 6.66 -29.33 17.77
C THR A 315 5.48 -30.29 17.91
N VAL A 316 5.48 -31.37 17.13
CA VAL A 316 4.52 -32.46 17.32
C VAL A 316 5.01 -33.33 18.49
N PRO A 317 4.24 -33.52 19.58
CA PRO A 317 4.61 -34.49 20.60
C PRO A 317 4.40 -35.90 20.04
N THR A 318 5.48 -36.67 19.97
CA THR A 318 5.41 -38.11 19.69
C THR A 318 4.79 -38.81 20.90
N ARG A 319 3.69 -39.53 20.67
CA ARG A 319 3.21 -40.57 21.59
C ARG A 319 3.57 -41.93 21.06
#